data_AF-A0A932U786-F1
#
_entry.id   AF-A0A932U786-F1
#
_cell.length_a   1.000
_cell.length_b   1.000
_cell.length_c   1.000
_cell.angle_alpha   90.00
_cell.angle_beta   90.00
_cell.angle_gamma   90.00
#
_symmetry.space_group_name_H-M   'P 1'
#
loop_
_entity.id
_entity.type
_entity.pdbx_description
1 polymer ?
#
loop_
_entity_poly.entity_id
_entity_poly.type
_entity_poly.pdbx_seq_one_letter_code
_entity_poly.pdbx_strand_id
1 'polypeptide(L)'
;MTRKIHLPDRLTAESAIDLRQLNAELAAGAVVLDWSATHSATPEALEQLLGGLDLSEHADALGLDSISEAITDAVMLVFEDGGRRSRPRKAAGGKTAPAPAVGGTQSAAPVVWAAPRVEPAQPDLAPVADAAAVRPEENGATAGAAPKPVLVPPSPSVLRDELERLVLADLLGPAGGEEEELTDRPRDRYLVGMLAPRQQRVDQEVHDELAEGGVDTADDGSAEASAPPAPSMFPSSFGLTFCVDGSATELAVTASWGVYAREKSAGITTKAGDPATVWRRVPMGGSPRTVPLEAGKIREWSPDPELPEVHVRGVARAAGDTWIVTLWLVNDQTEPERLRDTAWLFQPELRVEAPDGRPIFRRRSHLRPGGGDLVTASEDRSLAMLYRRHLEFAVGHGVGVHADLAPGDSTGALRITTRVVPAYEVPPTTAGNEQDFPLLRGLSLDMAALAEVPDGGFGAALGRLIEAYGAWIDEQAGRLGSPDLADFADCAAEALAGCRRTLDRIRDGLDLLDRDPLAARAFRFANRAMWQQRVNTLVAAQARAGGLVDREAIDVPANRSWRLFQLAFILLYLPSLADLHHPDRSEGPDAGSDLLFFPTGGGKTEAYLGLTAYT
;
A
#
# COMPACT_ATOMS: atom_id res chain seq x y z
N MET A 1 -8.99 -44.60 15.79
CA MET A 1 -8.89 -43.49 16.76
C MET A 1 -7.42 -43.21 16.93
N THR A 2 -6.95 -42.12 16.36
CA THR A 2 -5.55 -41.71 16.40
C THR A 2 -5.22 -41.21 17.81
N ARG A 3 -4.16 -41.74 18.42
CA ARG A 3 -3.81 -41.42 19.80
C ARG A 3 -2.98 -40.14 19.85
N LYS A 4 -3.45 -39.12 20.56
CA LYS A 4 -2.71 -37.86 20.73
C LYS A 4 -1.63 -38.02 21.79
N ILE A 5 -0.38 -37.65 21.46
CA ILE A 5 0.80 -37.78 22.32
C ILE A 5 1.31 -36.38 22.67
N HIS A 6 1.28 -36.04 23.96
CA HIS A 6 1.84 -34.79 24.46
C HIS A 6 3.35 -34.94 24.69
N LEU A 7 4.12 -34.09 24.03
CA LEU A 7 5.56 -34.06 24.19
C LEU A 7 5.98 -33.33 25.49
N PRO A 8 7.12 -33.70 26.08
CA PRO A 8 7.62 -33.07 27.30
C PRO A 8 8.19 -31.67 27.04
N ASP A 9 8.31 -30.88 28.10
CA ASP A 9 8.84 -29.51 28.06
C ASP A 9 10.22 -29.37 27.40
N ARG A 10 11.09 -30.36 27.63
CA ARG A 10 12.40 -30.48 27.00
C ARG A 10 12.53 -31.84 26.32
N LEU A 11 12.72 -31.83 25.01
CA LEU A 11 12.87 -33.03 24.21
C LEU A 11 14.37 -33.33 23.99
N THR A 12 14.89 -34.33 24.69
CA THR A 12 16.28 -34.80 24.55
C THR A 12 16.32 -36.26 24.06
N ALA A 13 17.45 -36.71 23.51
CA ALA A 13 17.62 -38.10 23.07
C ALA A 13 17.52 -39.13 24.22
N GLU A 14 17.61 -38.70 25.48
CA GLU A 14 17.47 -39.52 26.70
C GLU A 14 16.09 -39.38 27.35
N SER A 15 15.12 -38.75 26.66
CA SER A 15 13.76 -38.61 27.17
C SER A 15 13.13 -39.98 27.50
N ALA A 16 12.25 -40.03 28.50
CA ALA A 16 11.55 -41.27 28.89
C ALA A 16 10.63 -41.85 27.80
N ILE A 17 10.49 -41.16 26.67
CA ILE A 17 9.68 -41.53 25.51
C ILE A 17 10.63 -42.10 24.44
N ASP A 18 10.33 -43.29 23.93
CA ASP A 18 11.07 -43.89 22.82
C ASP A 18 10.74 -43.15 21.51
N LEU A 19 11.61 -42.22 21.13
CA LEU A 19 11.41 -41.35 19.96
C LEU A 19 11.42 -42.13 18.63
N ARG A 20 12.14 -43.25 18.56
CA ARG A 20 12.18 -44.09 17.35
C ARG A 20 10.90 -44.90 17.20
N GLN A 21 10.36 -45.41 18.31
CA GLN A 21 9.04 -46.04 18.29
C GLN A 21 7.97 -45.02 17.88
N LEU A 22 8.04 -43.80 18.42
CA LEU A 22 7.07 -42.75 18.10
C LEU A 22 7.14 -42.32 16.63
N ASN A 23 8.35 -42.21 16.05
CA ASN A 23 8.54 -41.98 14.61
C ASN A 23 7.88 -43.07 13.75
N ALA A 24 8.04 -44.35 14.11
CA ALA A 24 7.40 -45.44 13.39
C ALA A 24 5.86 -45.40 13.50
N GLU A 25 5.33 -45.01 14.66
CA GLU A 25 3.88 -44.81 14.87
C GLU A 25 3.35 -43.59 14.08
N LEU A 26 4.16 -42.55 13.90
CA LEU A 26 3.84 -41.37 13.08
C LEU A 26 3.80 -41.71 11.59
N ALA A 27 4.80 -42.45 11.08
CA ALA A 27 4.82 -42.93 9.70
C ALA A 27 3.62 -43.84 9.37
N ALA A 28 3.09 -44.56 10.37
CA ALA A 28 1.91 -45.39 10.24
C ALA A 28 0.58 -44.62 10.43
N GLY A 29 0.62 -43.31 10.73
CA GLY A 29 -0.56 -42.48 11.01
C GLY A 29 -1.34 -42.91 12.27
N ALA A 30 -0.70 -43.61 13.21
CA ALA A 30 -1.33 -44.16 14.41
C ALA A 30 -1.43 -43.15 15.56
N VAL A 31 -0.58 -42.12 15.55
CA VAL A 31 -0.47 -41.09 16.58
C VAL A 31 -0.45 -39.68 15.99
N VAL A 32 -0.88 -38.70 16.78
CA VAL A 32 -0.75 -37.27 16.47
C VAL A 32 0.08 -36.61 17.57
N LEU A 33 1.08 -35.82 17.21
CA LEU A 33 1.88 -35.07 18.19
C LEU A 33 1.16 -33.81 18.68
N ASP A 34 1.44 -33.45 19.93
CA ASP A 34 1.08 -32.17 20.53
C ASP A 34 2.32 -31.53 21.14
N TRP A 35 2.71 -30.40 20.59
CA TRP A 35 3.92 -29.65 20.94
C TRP A 35 3.65 -28.49 21.89
N SER A 36 2.40 -28.29 22.32
CA SER A 36 1.98 -27.13 23.14
C SER A 36 2.76 -26.95 24.44
N ALA A 37 3.37 -28.02 24.95
CA ALA A 37 4.19 -27.99 26.16
C ALA A 37 5.70 -27.91 25.88
N THR A 38 6.17 -28.08 24.64
CA THR A 38 7.58 -28.23 24.28
C THR A 38 8.21 -26.85 24.02
N HIS A 39 9.21 -26.47 24.82
CA HIS A 39 9.92 -25.19 24.69
C HIS A 39 11.36 -25.33 24.17
N SER A 40 11.93 -26.53 24.23
CA SER A 40 13.27 -26.80 23.68
C SER A 40 13.43 -28.24 23.23
N ALA A 41 14.18 -28.44 22.15
CA ALA A 41 14.50 -29.77 21.62
C ALA A 41 15.95 -29.83 21.13
N THR A 42 16.66 -30.93 21.42
CA THR A 42 18.01 -31.16 20.89
C THR A 42 17.93 -31.63 19.43
N PRO A 43 18.85 -31.23 18.53
CA PRO A 43 18.85 -31.66 17.12
C PRO A 43 18.81 -33.19 16.95
N GLU A 44 19.52 -33.92 17.80
CA GLU A 44 19.55 -35.39 17.78
C GLU A 44 18.20 -36.03 18.12
N ALA A 45 17.41 -35.38 18.98
CA ALA A 45 16.06 -35.83 19.33
C ALA A 45 15.08 -35.57 18.19
N LEU A 46 15.20 -34.42 17.51
CA LEU A 46 14.38 -34.09 16.35
C LEU A 46 14.69 -35.00 15.16
N GLU A 47 15.96 -35.32 14.91
CA GLU A 47 16.35 -36.27 13.86
C GLU A 47 15.79 -37.68 14.14
N GLN A 48 15.77 -38.13 15.40
CA GLN A 48 15.17 -39.42 15.77
C GLN A 48 13.64 -39.44 15.66
N LEU A 49 12.97 -38.33 15.97
CA LEU A 49 11.52 -38.23 15.97
C LEU A 49 10.95 -37.99 14.58
N LEU A 50 11.62 -37.20 13.74
CA LEU A 50 11.11 -36.70 12.47
C LEU A 50 11.85 -37.25 11.24
N GLY A 51 12.99 -37.93 11.46
CA GLY A 51 13.80 -38.47 10.38
C GLY A 51 13.00 -39.38 9.45
N GLY A 52 13.08 -39.11 8.15
CA GLY A 52 12.42 -39.92 7.11
C GLY A 52 10.93 -39.67 6.93
N LEU A 53 10.31 -38.76 7.71
CA LEU A 53 8.94 -38.30 7.47
C LEU A 53 8.94 -37.19 6.42
N ASP A 54 7.91 -37.19 5.57
CA ASP A 54 7.65 -36.11 4.62
C ASP A 54 6.63 -35.13 5.20
N LEU A 55 6.94 -33.83 5.16
CA LEU A 55 6.12 -32.77 5.75
C LEU A 55 4.73 -32.69 5.10
N SER A 56 4.63 -32.93 3.80
CA SER A 56 3.36 -32.87 3.07
C SER A 56 2.49 -34.11 3.30
N GLU A 57 3.11 -35.29 3.41
CA GLU A 57 2.39 -36.55 3.63
C GLU A 57 1.94 -36.74 5.09
N HIS A 58 2.65 -36.16 6.06
CA HIS A 58 2.43 -36.40 7.50
C HIS A 58 1.93 -35.18 8.29
N ALA A 59 1.53 -34.08 7.61
CA ALA A 59 1.14 -32.82 8.24
C ALA A 59 0.13 -32.99 9.40
N ASP A 60 -0.91 -33.78 9.20
CA ASP A 60 -1.96 -34.03 10.19
C ASP A 60 -1.46 -34.81 11.42
N ALA A 61 -0.48 -35.70 11.24
CA ALA A 61 0.11 -36.51 12.32
C ALA A 61 1.19 -35.74 13.10
N LEU A 62 1.88 -34.82 12.43
CA LEU A 62 2.93 -33.99 13.03
C LEU A 62 2.39 -32.90 13.97
N GLY A 63 1.10 -32.55 13.86
CA GLY A 63 0.48 -31.56 14.75
C GLY A 63 1.12 -30.18 14.62
N LEU A 64 1.41 -29.75 13.39
CA LEU A 64 2.17 -28.53 13.06
C LEU A 64 1.58 -27.27 13.72
N ASP A 65 0.26 -27.20 13.88
CA ASP A 65 -0.46 -26.09 14.52
C ASP A 65 -0.15 -25.91 16.02
N SER A 66 0.48 -26.91 16.66
CA SER A 66 0.80 -26.87 18.08
C SER A 66 2.28 -26.56 18.38
N ILE A 67 3.12 -26.41 17.34
CA ILE A 67 4.56 -26.15 17.48
C ILE A 67 4.76 -24.73 18.01
N SER A 68 5.57 -24.60 19.08
CA SER A 68 5.92 -23.30 19.63
C SER A 68 6.98 -22.60 18.77
N GLU A 69 6.88 -21.28 18.67
CA GLU A 69 7.79 -20.43 17.89
C GLU A 69 9.29 -20.66 18.22
N ALA A 70 9.58 -21.07 19.46
CA ALA A 70 10.93 -21.32 19.95
C ALA A 70 11.63 -22.54 19.31
N ILE A 71 10.88 -23.47 18.71
CA ILE A 71 11.43 -24.71 18.12
C ILE A 71 11.05 -24.89 16.64
N THR A 72 10.23 -24.00 16.07
CA THR A 72 9.77 -24.06 14.67
C THR A 72 10.95 -24.16 13.70
N ASP A 73 11.94 -23.27 13.80
CA ASP A 73 13.09 -23.26 12.90
C ASP A 73 13.89 -24.57 12.98
N ALA A 74 14.08 -25.10 14.18
CA ALA A 74 14.80 -26.35 14.39
C ALA A 74 14.06 -27.57 13.83
N VAL A 75 12.72 -27.57 13.88
CA VAL A 75 11.88 -28.62 13.27
C VAL A 75 11.94 -28.55 11.75
N MET A 76 11.82 -27.35 11.17
CA MET A 76 11.86 -27.15 9.71
C MET A 76 13.22 -27.56 9.12
N LEU A 77 14.32 -27.27 9.82
CA LEU A 77 15.67 -27.61 9.39
C LEU A 77 15.88 -29.13 9.20
N VAL A 78 15.21 -29.97 10.00
CA VAL A 78 15.28 -31.44 9.86
C VAL A 78 14.61 -31.92 8.58
N PHE A 79 13.51 -31.28 8.15
CA PHE A 79 12.82 -31.62 6.91
C PHE A 79 13.59 -31.14 5.67
N GLU A 80 14.24 -29.97 5.75
CA GLU A 80 15.11 -29.46 4.67
C GLU A 80 16.33 -30.36 4.43
N ASP A 81 16.99 -30.82 5.49
CA ASP A 81 18.14 -31.73 5.39
C ASP A 81 17.73 -33.17 5.01
N GLY A 82 16.55 -33.63 5.43
CA GLY A 82 15.97 -34.91 5.03
C GLY A 82 15.68 -35.00 3.52
N GLY A 83 15.18 -33.91 2.92
CA GLY A 83 14.86 -33.83 1.49
C GLY A 83 16.08 -33.93 0.56
N ARG A 84 17.28 -33.59 1.03
CA ARG A 84 18.53 -33.75 0.26
C ARG A 84 19.01 -35.20 0.16
N ARG A 85 18.61 -36.08 1.08
CA ARG A 85 19.05 -37.49 1.14
C ARG A 85 18.14 -38.46 0.34
N SER A 86 16.91 -38.07 -0.02
CA SER A 86 15.89 -38.99 -0.58
C SER A 86 15.76 -39.01 -2.11
N ARG A 87 16.50 -38.21 -2.89
CA ARG A 87 16.41 -38.22 -4.37
C ARG A 87 17.39 -39.20 -5.04
N PRO A 88 16.92 -40.21 -5.82
CA PRO A 88 17.81 -41.07 -6.59
C PRO A 88 18.32 -40.38 -7.86
N ARG A 89 19.64 -40.38 -8.09
CA ARG A 89 20.28 -39.84 -9.32
C ARG A 89 19.88 -40.68 -10.55
N LYS A 90 19.03 -40.12 -11.42
CA LYS A 90 18.82 -40.64 -12.79
C LYS A 90 20.00 -40.27 -13.70
N ALA A 91 20.47 -41.25 -14.46
CA ALA A 91 21.61 -41.19 -15.35
C ALA A 91 21.43 -40.17 -16.49
N ALA A 92 22.49 -39.40 -16.75
CA ALA A 92 22.58 -38.46 -17.86
C ALA A 92 22.69 -39.21 -19.20
N GLY A 93 21.61 -39.19 -19.98
CA GLY A 93 21.63 -39.54 -21.40
C GLY A 93 21.78 -38.27 -22.23
N GLY A 94 22.93 -38.10 -22.87
CA GLY A 94 23.21 -36.95 -23.73
C GLY A 94 22.33 -36.92 -24.98
N LYS A 95 21.69 -35.78 -25.21
CA LYS A 95 21.28 -35.33 -26.55
C LYS A 95 21.58 -33.85 -26.70
N THR A 96 22.43 -33.55 -27.66
CA THR A 96 22.77 -32.22 -28.17
C THR A 96 21.56 -31.55 -28.79
N ALA A 97 21.26 -30.32 -28.34
CA ALA A 97 20.34 -29.39 -29.01
C ALA A 97 21.14 -28.23 -29.65
N PRO A 98 20.68 -27.68 -30.79
CA PRO A 98 21.44 -26.73 -31.59
C PRO A 98 21.31 -25.29 -31.07
N ALA A 99 22.34 -24.47 -31.37
CA ALA A 99 22.43 -23.06 -31.00
C ALA A 99 21.32 -22.20 -31.65
N PRO A 100 20.72 -21.22 -30.94
CA PRO A 100 19.81 -20.28 -31.56
C PRO A 100 20.58 -19.13 -32.22
N ALA A 101 20.03 -18.70 -33.36
CA ALA A 101 20.54 -17.64 -34.21
C ALA A 101 20.38 -16.25 -33.57
N VAL A 102 21.37 -15.40 -33.82
CA VAL A 102 21.38 -13.98 -33.49
C VAL A 102 20.37 -13.24 -34.37
N GLY A 103 19.27 -12.77 -33.76
CA GLY A 103 18.30 -11.87 -34.36
C GLY A 103 18.11 -10.67 -33.44
N GLY A 104 18.64 -9.51 -33.85
CA GLY A 104 18.59 -8.28 -33.05
C GLY A 104 17.18 -7.75 -32.89
N THR A 105 16.77 -7.54 -31.64
CA THR A 105 15.68 -6.65 -31.26
C THR A 105 16.19 -5.78 -30.11
N GLN A 106 16.10 -4.46 -30.30
CA GLN A 106 16.53 -3.45 -29.35
C GLN A 106 15.64 -3.55 -28.10
N SER A 107 16.23 -3.98 -26.99
CA SER A 107 15.61 -3.92 -25.67
C SER A 107 15.56 -2.46 -25.21
N ALA A 108 14.35 -1.90 -25.15
CA ALA A 108 14.09 -0.64 -24.48
C ALA A 108 13.82 -0.95 -22.99
N ALA A 109 14.85 -0.81 -22.16
CA ALA A 109 14.70 -0.83 -20.72
C ALA A 109 13.90 0.41 -20.25
N PRO A 110 13.05 0.30 -19.22
CA PRO A 110 12.29 1.43 -18.72
C PRO A 110 13.22 2.51 -18.14
N VAL A 111 13.02 3.74 -18.58
CA VAL A 111 13.73 4.93 -18.09
C VAL A 111 13.27 5.22 -16.66
N VAL A 112 14.12 4.86 -15.70
CA VAL A 112 13.90 5.09 -14.27
C VAL A 112 14.61 6.40 -13.89
N TRP A 113 13.83 7.38 -13.46
CA TRP A 113 14.17 8.70 -12.86
C TRP A 113 14.85 9.77 -13.74
N ALA A 114 14.04 10.74 -14.17
CA ALA A 114 14.49 12.12 -14.41
C ALA A 114 13.91 13.01 -13.30
N ALA A 115 14.73 13.89 -12.70
CA ALA A 115 14.23 14.91 -11.80
C ALA A 115 13.23 15.81 -12.54
N PRO A 116 12.11 16.24 -11.93
CA PRO A 116 11.23 17.21 -12.57
C PRO A 116 12.02 18.49 -12.83
N ARG A 117 11.88 19.05 -14.04
CA ARG A 117 12.34 20.42 -14.31
C ARG A 117 11.57 21.35 -13.38
N VAL A 118 12.27 22.00 -12.46
CA VAL A 118 11.73 23.14 -11.73
C VAL A 118 11.73 24.32 -12.70
N GLU A 119 10.60 24.59 -13.33
CA GLU A 119 10.36 25.92 -13.90
C GLU A 119 10.12 26.90 -12.75
N PRO A 120 10.62 28.14 -12.82
CA PRO A 120 10.41 29.12 -11.78
C PRO A 120 8.91 29.40 -11.62
N ALA A 121 8.40 29.23 -10.39
CA ALA A 121 7.02 29.50 -10.04
C ALA A 121 6.63 30.93 -10.45
N GLN A 122 5.65 31.04 -11.34
CA GLN A 122 4.92 32.30 -11.53
C GLN A 122 3.93 32.45 -10.36
N PRO A 123 3.78 33.66 -9.79
CA PRO A 123 2.88 33.86 -8.67
C PRO A 123 1.42 33.69 -9.11
N ASP A 124 0.69 32.82 -8.42
CA ASP A 124 -0.75 32.64 -8.60
C ASP A 124 -1.50 33.95 -8.32
N LEU A 125 -2.28 34.38 -9.31
CA LEU A 125 -3.23 35.48 -9.19
C LEU A 125 -4.52 34.96 -8.54
N ALA A 126 -4.95 35.66 -7.49
CA ALA A 126 -6.22 35.46 -6.79
C ALA A 126 -7.45 35.65 -7.71
N PRO A 127 -8.64 35.13 -7.35
CA PRO A 127 -9.76 34.99 -8.27
C PRO A 127 -10.54 36.30 -8.41
N VAL A 128 -10.99 36.62 -9.63
CA VAL A 128 -11.94 37.72 -9.86
C VAL A 128 -13.16 37.21 -10.62
N ALA A 129 -14.32 37.47 -10.02
CA ALA A 129 -15.65 37.19 -10.52
C ALA A 129 -16.05 38.10 -11.71
N ASP A 130 -17.09 37.65 -12.42
CA ASP A 130 -17.81 38.23 -13.57
C ASP A 130 -17.85 39.77 -13.71
N ALA A 131 -17.67 40.25 -14.95
CA ALA A 131 -18.73 40.89 -15.78
C ALA A 131 -18.17 41.87 -16.83
N ALA A 132 -18.55 41.61 -18.10
CA ALA A 132 -18.72 42.47 -19.26
C ALA A 132 -18.14 43.92 -19.30
N ALA A 133 -17.31 44.20 -20.32
CA ALA A 133 -17.51 45.33 -21.25
C ALA A 133 -16.52 45.29 -22.44
N VAL A 134 -17.08 45.35 -23.66
CA VAL A 134 -16.38 45.54 -24.93
C VAL A 134 -15.90 46.99 -25.07
N ARG A 135 -14.67 47.22 -25.57
CA ARG A 135 -14.29 48.35 -26.45
C ARG A 135 -12.87 48.17 -27.06
N PRO A 136 -12.57 48.77 -28.24
CA PRO A 136 -11.59 48.24 -29.19
C PRO A 136 -10.22 48.96 -29.23
N GLU A 137 -9.25 48.21 -29.74
CA GLU A 137 -7.99 48.52 -30.45
C GLU A 137 -7.21 49.82 -30.16
N GLU A 138 -5.94 49.64 -29.75
CA GLU A 138 -4.82 50.44 -30.24
C GLU A 138 -3.60 49.56 -30.57
N ASN A 139 -3.07 49.76 -31.78
CA ASN A 139 -1.92 49.09 -32.36
C ASN A 139 -0.61 49.46 -31.67
N GLY A 140 0.21 48.46 -31.33
CA GLY A 140 1.60 48.62 -30.94
C GLY A 140 2.42 47.38 -31.26
N ALA A 141 3.11 47.39 -32.39
CA ALA A 141 4.01 46.32 -32.82
C ALA A 141 5.23 46.21 -31.87
N THR A 142 5.54 45.01 -31.38
CA THR A 142 6.92 44.65 -30.97
C THR A 142 7.13 43.13 -30.94
N ALA A 143 8.27 42.73 -31.51
CA ALA A 143 9.09 41.55 -31.27
C ALA A 143 8.46 40.15 -31.39
N GLY A 144 8.99 39.37 -32.34
CA GLY A 144 8.64 37.99 -32.61
C GLY A 144 8.74 37.09 -31.37
N ALA A 145 7.59 36.76 -30.80
CA ALA A 145 7.43 35.65 -29.90
C ALA A 145 7.61 34.35 -30.69
N ALA A 146 8.49 33.47 -30.22
CA ALA A 146 8.54 32.09 -30.68
C ALA A 146 7.12 31.49 -30.68
N PRO A 147 6.75 30.67 -31.67
CA PRO A 147 5.39 30.12 -31.74
C PRO A 147 5.12 29.36 -30.45
N LYS A 148 4.22 29.90 -29.62
CA LYS A 148 3.69 29.17 -28.47
C LYS A 148 3.09 27.89 -29.02
N PRO A 149 3.48 26.70 -28.53
CA PRO A 149 2.87 25.48 -28.99
C PRO A 149 1.35 25.61 -28.82
N VAL A 150 0.62 25.42 -29.92
CA VAL A 150 -0.85 25.57 -29.99
C VAL A 150 -1.56 24.58 -29.04
N LEU A 151 -0.82 23.59 -28.55
CA LEU A 151 -1.25 22.63 -27.54
C LEU A 151 -0.27 22.68 -26.37
N VAL A 152 -0.74 23.14 -25.22
CA VAL A 152 -0.04 22.94 -23.95
C VAL A 152 -0.17 21.45 -23.62
N PRO A 153 0.94 20.71 -23.43
CA PRO A 153 0.83 19.30 -23.04
C PRO A 153 0.06 19.21 -21.71
N PRO A 154 -0.88 18.26 -21.56
CA PRO A 154 -1.59 18.07 -20.31
C PRO A 154 -0.60 17.81 -19.16
N SER A 155 -0.94 18.24 -17.95
CA SER A 155 -0.13 17.96 -16.78
C SER A 155 -0.01 16.44 -16.56
N PRO A 156 1.05 15.96 -15.89
CA PRO A 156 1.16 14.55 -15.52
C PRO A 156 -0.05 14.01 -14.75
N SER A 157 -0.70 14.85 -13.93
CA SER A 157 -1.94 14.48 -13.23
C SER A 157 -3.09 14.21 -14.20
N VAL A 158 -3.34 15.10 -15.16
CA VAL A 158 -4.38 14.91 -16.17
C VAL A 158 -4.13 13.67 -17.02
N LEU A 159 -2.86 13.40 -17.37
CA LEU A 159 -2.49 12.18 -18.09
C LEU A 159 -2.72 10.91 -17.26
N ARG A 160 -2.37 10.94 -15.97
CA ARG A 160 -2.62 9.83 -15.04
C ARG A 160 -4.11 9.56 -14.90
N ASP A 161 -4.91 10.60 -14.67
CA ASP A 161 -6.35 10.47 -14.46
C ASP A 161 -7.04 9.93 -15.72
N GLU A 162 -6.59 10.34 -16.91
CA GLU A 162 -7.07 9.79 -18.18
C GLU A 162 -6.65 8.33 -18.38
N LEU A 163 -5.40 7.97 -18.04
CA LEU A 163 -4.94 6.58 -18.09
C LEU A 163 -5.75 5.70 -17.14
N GLU A 164 -5.98 6.14 -15.90
CA GLU A 164 -6.80 5.44 -14.91
C GLU A 164 -8.22 5.24 -15.44
N ARG A 165 -8.84 6.30 -15.97
CA ARG A 165 -10.19 6.25 -16.55
C ARG A 165 -10.27 5.22 -17.69
N LEU A 166 -9.28 5.20 -18.59
CA LEU A 166 -9.24 4.26 -19.71
C LEU A 166 -9.06 2.81 -19.23
N VAL A 167 -8.18 2.57 -18.25
CA VAL A 167 -7.97 1.25 -17.66
C VAL A 167 -9.24 0.74 -16.96
N LEU A 168 -9.92 1.60 -16.20
CA LEU A 168 -11.18 1.24 -15.54
C LEU A 168 -12.29 0.98 -16.57
N ALA A 169 -12.40 1.80 -17.61
CA ALA A 169 -13.36 1.57 -18.69
C ALA A 169 -13.13 0.22 -19.38
N ASP A 170 -11.88 -0.20 -19.53
CA ASP A 170 -11.54 -1.47 -20.18
C ASP A 170 -11.72 -2.70 -19.27
N LEU A 171 -11.33 -2.61 -18.00
CA LEU A 171 -11.35 -3.74 -17.07
C LEU A 171 -12.71 -3.92 -16.37
N LEU A 172 -13.32 -2.83 -15.91
CA LEU A 172 -14.58 -2.83 -15.14
C LEU A 172 -15.78 -2.52 -16.05
N GLY A 173 -15.63 -1.56 -16.96
CA GLY A 173 -16.71 -1.06 -17.79
C GLY A 173 -17.76 -0.23 -17.03
N PRO A 174 -18.87 0.11 -17.70
CA PRO A 174 -19.11 -0.06 -19.14
C PRO A 174 -18.30 0.95 -19.97
N ALA A 175 -17.58 0.48 -21.00
CA ALA A 175 -16.72 1.32 -21.83
C ALA A 175 -17.52 2.24 -22.79
N GLY A 176 -18.66 1.75 -23.29
CA GLY A 176 -19.55 2.45 -24.22
C GLY A 176 -20.68 3.24 -23.56
N GLY A 177 -20.69 3.34 -22.23
CA GLY A 177 -21.75 4.01 -21.45
C GLY A 177 -22.88 3.08 -20.99
N GLU A 178 -23.95 3.65 -20.43
CA GLU A 178 -25.02 2.90 -19.72
C GLU A 178 -25.75 1.86 -20.59
N GLU A 179 -25.88 2.11 -21.89
CA GLU A 179 -26.63 1.29 -22.86
C GLU A 179 -25.70 0.69 -23.94
N GLU A 180 -24.44 0.44 -23.60
CA GLU A 180 -23.45 -0.04 -24.57
C GLU A 180 -23.84 -1.37 -25.26
N GLU A 181 -23.31 -1.57 -26.47
CA GLU A 181 -23.46 -2.81 -27.22
C GLU A 181 -22.10 -3.50 -27.37
N LEU A 182 -22.02 -4.77 -26.96
CA LEU A 182 -20.83 -5.61 -27.07
C LEU A 182 -21.01 -6.70 -28.13
N THR A 183 -20.01 -6.90 -28.96
CA THR A 183 -19.95 -8.04 -29.89
C THR A 183 -19.55 -9.33 -29.19
N ASP A 184 -18.59 -9.22 -28.27
CA ASP A 184 -18.04 -10.33 -27.49
C ASP A 184 -18.85 -10.57 -26.22
N ARG A 185 -18.59 -11.67 -25.50
CA ARG A 185 -19.34 -11.98 -24.28
C ARG A 185 -18.99 -10.99 -23.17
N PRO A 186 -19.96 -10.49 -22.39
CA PRO A 186 -19.68 -9.54 -21.32
C PRO A 186 -18.66 -10.03 -20.28
N ARG A 187 -18.71 -11.33 -19.93
CA ARG A 187 -17.75 -11.94 -18.99
C ARG A 187 -16.33 -12.08 -19.52
N ASP A 188 -16.16 -12.08 -20.84
CA ASP A 188 -14.85 -12.10 -21.48
C ASP A 188 -14.34 -10.67 -21.71
N ARG A 189 -15.26 -9.69 -21.79
CA ARG A 189 -14.97 -8.26 -22.00
C ARG A 189 -14.51 -7.55 -20.73
N TYR A 190 -15.15 -7.85 -19.60
CA TYR A 190 -14.88 -7.24 -18.30
C TYR A 190 -14.33 -8.27 -17.34
N LEU A 191 -13.21 -7.94 -16.70
CA LEU A 191 -12.47 -8.86 -15.85
C LEU A 191 -12.80 -8.70 -14.37
N VAL A 192 -13.39 -7.56 -13.98
CA VAL A 192 -13.74 -7.24 -12.59
C VAL A 192 -15.17 -6.73 -12.46
N GLY A 193 -15.71 -6.76 -11.25
CA GLY A 193 -17.02 -6.18 -10.94
C GLY A 193 -18.19 -7.02 -11.42
N MET A 194 -18.08 -8.34 -11.24
CA MET A 194 -19.13 -9.29 -11.60
C MET A 194 -19.63 -10.05 -10.37
N LEU A 195 -20.95 -10.19 -10.23
CA LEU A 195 -21.57 -11.13 -9.29
C LEU A 195 -22.20 -12.28 -10.05
N ALA A 196 -21.70 -13.48 -9.79
CA ALA A 196 -22.21 -14.69 -10.41
C ALA A 196 -23.57 -15.11 -9.84
N PRO A 197 -24.38 -15.83 -10.61
CA PRO A 197 -25.49 -16.62 -10.10
C PRO A 197 -25.02 -17.58 -8.99
N ARG A 198 -25.97 -18.11 -8.22
CA ARG A 198 -25.67 -18.97 -7.08
C ARG A 198 -24.87 -20.22 -7.50
N GLN A 199 -23.85 -20.60 -6.69
CA GLN A 199 -23.05 -21.83 -6.80
C GLN A 199 -22.13 -21.97 -8.03
N GLN A 200 -21.63 -20.87 -8.59
CA GLN A 200 -20.69 -20.90 -9.71
C GLN A 200 -19.24 -21.16 -9.27
N ARG A 201 -18.58 -22.12 -9.94
CA ARG A 201 -17.17 -22.48 -9.71
C ARG A 201 -16.27 -21.80 -10.76
N VAL A 202 -15.07 -21.40 -10.36
CA VAL A 202 -14.01 -20.90 -11.25
C VAL A 202 -13.24 -22.10 -11.79
N ASP A 203 -13.12 -22.23 -13.10
CA ASP A 203 -12.32 -23.27 -13.76
C ASP A 203 -10.81 -22.90 -13.71
N GLN A 204 -9.96 -23.91 -13.50
CA GLN A 204 -8.52 -23.75 -13.21
C GLN A 204 -7.70 -23.15 -14.37
N GLU A 205 -8.11 -23.37 -15.63
CA GLU A 205 -7.35 -22.93 -16.82
C GLU A 205 -7.30 -21.40 -16.98
N VAL A 206 -8.25 -20.65 -16.41
CA VAL A 206 -8.30 -19.18 -16.50
C VAL A 206 -7.29 -18.51 -15.56
N HIS A 207 -6.83 -19.21 -14.52
CA HIS A 207 -5.86 -18.67 -13.56
C HIS A 207 -4.40 -18.77 -14.03
N ASP A 208 -4.07 -19.77 -14.84
CA ASP A 208 -2.70 -20.00 -15.33
C ASP A 208 -2.26 -18.96 -16.37
N GLU A 209 -3.16 -18.48 -17.24
CA GLU A 209 -2.81 -17.49 -18.28
C GLU A 209 -2.48 -16.09 -17.72
N LEU A 210 -2.91 -15.77 -16.50
CA LEU A 210 -2.64 -14.47 -15.84
C LEU A 210 -1.30 -14.42 -15.08
N ALA A 211 -0.66 -15.57 -14.85
CA ALA A 211 0.55 -15.67 -14.04
C ALA A 211 1.87 -15.58 -14.85
N GLU A 212 1.83 -15.80 -16.17
CA GLU A 212 3.02 -15.71 -17.03
C GLU A 212 3.23 -14.29 -17.57
N GLY A 213 3.66 -13.37 -16.70
CA GLY A 213 3.78 -11.95 -17.02
C GLY A 213 4.99 -11.24 -16.41
N GLY A 214 6.17 -11.86 -16.40
CA GLY A 214 7.41 -11.21 -15.98
C GLY A 214 8.63 -11.91 -16.57
N VAL A 215 9.49 -11.17 -17.28
CA VAL A 215 10.79 -11.68 -17.73
C VAL A 215 11.78 -11.44 -16.60
N ASP A 216 12.25 -12.51 -15.97
CA ASP A 216 13.23 -12.47 -14.87
C ASP A 216 14.48 -11.66 -15.27
N THR A 217 14.85 -10.68 -14.44
CA THR A 217 16.20 -10.12 -14.47
C THR A 217 17.07 -10.84 -13.46
N ALA A 218 18.39 -10.89 -13.72
CA ALA A 218 19.34 -11.78 -13.02
C ALA A 218 19.53 -11.55 -11.50
N ASP A 219 18.75 -10.68 -10.88
CA ASP A 219 18.74 -10.38 -9.44
C ASP A 219 17.44 -10.84 -8.73
N ASP A 220 16.44 -11.30 -9.48
CA ASP A 220 15.25 -11.94 -8.92
C ASP A 220 15.50 -13.45 -8.80
N GLY A 221 15.37 -13.98 -7.58
CA GLY A 221 15.40 -15.43 -7.35
C GLY A 221 14.31 -16.13 -8.18
N SER A 222 14.58 -17.36 -8.63
CA SER A 222 13.63 -18.15 -9.43
C SER A 222 12.27 -18.22 -8.75
N ALA A 223 11.20 -17.85 -9.46
CA ALA A 223 9.83 -18.00 -8.98
C ALA A 223 9.60 -19.47 -8.55
N GLU A 224 9.31 -19.68 -7.26
CA GLU A 224 8.86 -20.99 -6.80
C GLU A 224 7.55 -21.33 -7.51
N ALA A 225 7.44 -22.57 -8.01
CA ALA A 225 6.22 -23.05 -8.62
C ALA A 225 5.08 -23.01 -7.59
N SER A 226 4.17 -22.05 -7.74
CA SER A 226 3.00 -21.93 -6.88
C SER A 226 2.19 -23.23 -6.96
N ALA A 227 1.81 -23.79 -5.80
CA ALA A 227 0.83 -24.86 -5.76
C ALA A 227 -0.45 -24.41 -6.51
N PRO A 228 -1.13 -25.31 -7.25
CA PRO A 228 -2.33 -24.95 -7.98
C PRO A 228 -3.37 -24.40 -6.98
N PRO A 229 -3.92 -23.19 -7.22
CA PRO A 229 -4.92 -22.62 -6.34
C PRO A 229 -6.13 -23.56 -6.25
N ALA A 230 -6.67 -23.72 -5.04
CA ALA A 230 -7.90 -24.48 -4.84
C ALA A 230 -9.02 -23.87 -5.70
N PRO A 231 -9.95 -24.68 -6.27
CA PRO A 231 -11.05 -24.16 -7.07
C PRO A 231 -11.86 -23.14 -6.26
N SER A 232 -11.75 -21.89 -6.66
CA SER A 232 -12.46 -20.75 -6.07
C SER A 232 -13.90 -20.72 -6.62
N MET A 233 -14.85 -20.17 -5.86
CA MET A 233 -16.19 -19.88 -6.37
C MET A 233 -16.25 -18.42 -6.79
N PHE A 234 -16.96 -18.11 -7.88
CA PHE A 234 -17.24 -16.71 -8.20
C PHE A 234 -18.12 -16.11 -7.09
N PRO A 235 -17.86 -14.84 -6.68
CA PRO A 235 -18.67 -14.21 -5.66
C PRO A 235 -20.09 -14.01 -6.19
N SER A 236 -21.08 -14.51 -5.44
CA SER A 236 -22.51 -14.24 -5.71
C SER A 236 -23.06 -13.12 -4.82
N SER A 237 -22.22 -12.51 -3.98
CA SER A 237 -22.58 -11.35 -3.16
C SER A 237 -21.36 -10.54 -2.75
N PHE A 238 -21.56 -9.25 -2.52
CA PHE A 238 -20.65 -8.43 -1.71
C PHE A 238 -21.46 -7.67 -0.66
N GLY A 239 -20.77 -7.05 0.29
CA GLY A 239 -21.41 -6.18 1.26
C GLY A 239 -20.51 -5.11 1.81
N LEU A 240 -21.03 -4.36 2.76
CA LEU A 240 -20.27 -3.43 3.58
C LEU A 240 -20.83 -3.38 4.99
N THR A 241 -19.94 -3.16 5.96
CA THR A 241 -20.29 -2.79 7.33
C THR A 241 -19.90 -1.35 7.56
N PHE A 242 -20.78 -0.55 8.13
CA PHE A 242 -20.53 0.86 8.43
C PHE A 242 -21.14 1.25 9.77
N CYS A 243 -20.65 2.36 10.33
CA CYS A 243 -21.15 2.93 11.59
C CYS A 243 -21.97 4.20 11.31
N VAL A 244 -23.17 4.29 11.88
CA VAL A 244 -23.98 5.52 11.84
C VAL A 244 -24.28 6.04 13.23
N ASP A 245 -24.55 7.34 13.30
CA ASP A 245 -24.95 8.05 14.50
C ASP A 245 -26.19 7.40 15.14
N GLY A 246 -26.19 7.25 16.47
CA GLY A 246 -27.28 6.61 17.21
C GLY A 246 -28.62 7.35 17.11
N SER A 247 -28.61 8.63 16.73
CA SER A 247 -29.83 9.41 16.48
C SER A 247 -30.47 9.14 15.11
N ALA A 248 -29.79 8.43 14.21
CA ALA A 248 -30.36 8.05 12.93
C ALA A 248 -31.47 7.00 13.09
N THR A 249 -32.62 7.25 12.47
CA THR A 249 -33.79 6.36 12.51
C THR A 249 -33.99 5.60 11.21
N GLU A 250 -33.40 6.06 10.10
CA GLU A 250 -33.58 5.50 8.77
C GLU A 250 -32.37 5.77 7.88
N LEU A 251 -32.19 4.92 6.87
CA LEU A 251 -31.16 5.01 5.83
C LEU A 251 -31.80 5.02 4.45
N ALA A 252 -31.25 5.77 3.51
CA ALA A 252 -31.52 5.60 2.09
C ALA A 252 -30.47 4.67 1.49
N VAL A 253 -30.90 3.51 1.00
CA VAL A 253 -30.04 2.48 0.38
C VAL A 253 -30.38 2.36 -1.10
N THR A 254 -29.39 2.54 -1.96
CA THR A 254 -29.52 2.39 -3.41
C THR A 254 -28.60 1.28 -3.88
N ALA A 255 -29.15 0.31 -4.62
CA ALA A 255 -28.38 -0.73 -5.29
C ALA A 255 -28.58 -0.59 -6.80
N SER A 256 -27.50 -0.65 -7.57
CA SER A 256 -27.53 -0.55 -9.04
C SER A 256 -26.52 -1.50 -9.66
N TRP A 257 -26.82 -2.02 -10.85
CA TRP A 257 -25.94 -2.89 -11.63
C TRP A 257 -26.35 -2.87 -13.10
N GLY A 258 -25.56 -3.48 -13.97
CA GLY A 258 -25.92 -3.76 -15.37
C GLY A 258 -26.22 -5.25 -15.57
N VAL A 259 -27.16 -5.55 -16.45
CA VAL A 259 -27.32 -6.88 -17.06
C VAL A 259 -27.15 -6.77 -18.57
N TYR A 260 -26.77 -7.85 -19.24
CA TYR A 260 -26.61 -7.84 -20.70
C TYR A 260 -27.63 -8.75 -21.36
N ALA A 261 -28.48 -8.17 -22.21
CA ALA A 261 -29.47 -8.89 -23.00
C ALA A 261 -28.94 -9.15 -24.42
N ARG A 262 -29.22 -10.33 -24.99
CA ARG A 262 -28.79 -10.67 -26.35
C ARG A 262 -29.83 -10.21 -27.36
N GLU A 263 -29.51 -9.21 -28.16
CA GLU A 263 -30.45 -8.56 -29.08
C GLU A 263 -29.85 -8.22 -30.44
N LYS A 264 -30.69 -7.74 -31.37
CA LYS A 264 -30.25 -7.24 -32.68
C LYS A 264 -29.89 -5.76 -32.58
N SER A 265 -28.67 -5.41 -32.95
CA SER A 265 -28.19 -4.03 -32.94
C SER A 265 -28.91 -3.19 -33.99
N ALA A 266 -29.24 -1.94 -33.64
CA ALA A 266 -29.75 -0.97 -34.61
C ALA A 266 -28.63 -0.30 -35.43
N GLY A 267 -27.38 -0.31 -34.93
CA GLY A 267 -26.25 0.42 -35.52
C GLY A 267 -25.15 -0.46 -36.13
N ILE A 268 -25.00 -1.70 -35.65
CA ILE A 268 -23.94 -2.61 -36.08
C ILE A 268 -24.53 -3.62 -37.08
N THR A 269 -24.00 -3.64 -38.29
CA THR A 269 -24.38 -4.62 -39.32
C THR A 269 -23.30 -5.68 -39.51
N THR A 270 -23.75 -6.88 -39.87
CA THR A 270 -22.86 -7.95 -40.29
C THR A 270 -22.26 -7.65 -41.67
N LYS A 271 -21.24 -8.41 -42.08
CA LYS A 271 -20.66 -8.32 -43.43
C LYS A 271 -21.69 -8.55 -44.56
N ALA A 272 -22.85 -9.14 -44.25
CA ALA A 272 -23.95 -9.38 -45.18
C ALA A 272 -25.00 -8.25 -45.20
N GLY A 273 -24.87 -7.22 -44.35
CA GLY A 273 -25.80 -6.09 -44.26
C GLY A 273 -26.95 -6.27 -43.27
N ASP A 274 -27.13 -7.47 -42.70
CA ASP A 274 -28.14 -7.73 -41.66
C ASP A 274 -27.71 -7.18 -40.30
N PRO A 275 -28.66 -6.76 -39.43
CA PRO A 275 -28.38 -6.40 -38.04
C PRO A 275 -27.59 -7.46 -37.28
N ALA A 276 -26.44 -7.06 -36.72
CA ALA A 276 -25.59 -7.93 -35.92
C ALA A 276 -26.28 -8.30 -34.60
N THR A 277 -26.02 -9.51 -34.11
CA THR A 277 -26.47 -9.93 -32.78
C THR A 277 -25.43 -9.49 -31.76
N VAL A 278 -25.83 -8.63 -30.82
CA VAL A 278 -24.97 -8.00 -29.81
C VAL A 278 -25.51 -8.27 -28.41
N TRP A 279 -24.67 -8.05 -27.41
CA TRP A 279 -25.08 -7.96 -26.01
C TRP A 279 -25.30 -6.48 -25.69
N ARG A 280 -26.54 -6.07 -25.44
CA ARG A 280 -26.86 -4.71 -25.01
C ARG A 280 -26.95 -4.65 -23.49
N ARG A 281 -26.25 -3.70 -22.88
CA ARG A 281 -26.36 -3.43 -21.45
C ARG A 281 -27.73 -2.83 -21.13
N VAL A 282 -28.33 -3.30 -20.04
CA VAL A 282 -29.55 -2.75 -19.46
C VAL A 282 -29.23 -2.39 -18.01
N PRO A 283 -29.31 -1.10 -17.62
CA PRO A 283 -29.12 -0.69 -16.24
C PRO A 283 -30.32 -1.14 -15.39
N MET A 284 -30.02 -1.70 -14.21
CA MET A 284 -31.01 -2.24 -13.27
C MET A 284 -30.88 -1.54 -11.91
N GLY A 285 -32.00 -1.47 -11.18
CA GLY A 285 -32.05 -0.84 -9.86
C GLY A 285 -31.94 0.69 -9.91
N GLY A 286 -31.09 1.26 -9.04
CA GLY A 286 -30.80 2.71 -9.00
C GLY A 286 -31.82 3.56 -8.24
N SER A 287 -32.95 2.99 -7.80
CA SER A 287 -33.93 3.68 -6.97
C SER A 287 -33.59 3.56 -5.48
N PRO A 288 -33.58 4.67 -4.71
CA PRO A 288 -33.32 4.61 -3.27
C PRO A 288 -34.49 3.97 -2.53
N ARG A 289 -34.17 3.11 -1.56
CA ARG A 289 -35.13 2.56 -0.60
C ARG A 289 -34.82 3.06 0.80
N THR A 290 -35.84 3.59 1.47
CA THR A 290 -35.76 3.92 2.89
C THR A 290 -35.83 2.65 3.74
N VAL A 291 -34.82 2.46 4.58
CA VAL A 291 -34.67 1.32 5.49
C VAL A 291 -34.70 1.84 6.94
N PRO A 292 -35.69 1.47 7.76
CA PRO A 292 -35.70 1.85 9.17
C PRO A 292 -34.57 1.15 9.94
N LEU A 293 -33.94 1.88 10.86
CA LEU A 293 -32.89 1.36 11.74
C LEU A 293 -33.51 0.77 13.00
N GLU A 294 -33.64 -0.55 13.01
CA GLU A 294 -34.10 -1.32 14.15
C GLU A 294 -33.10 -2.44 14.46
N ALA A 295 -32.92 -2.78 15.74
CA ALA A 295 -32.00 -3.83 16.13
C ALA A 295 -32.47 -5.19 15.62
N GLY A 296 -31.62 -5.87 14.85
CA GLY A 296 -31.90 -7.19 14.30
C GLY A 296 -31.68 -7.25 12.78
N LYS A 297 -32.38 -8.20 12.15
CA LYS A 297 -32.28 -8.42 10.70
C LYS A 297 -33.05 -7.33 9.96
N ILE A 298 -32.40 -6.71 8.99
CA ILE A 298 -33.05 -5.84 8.02
C ILE A 298 -33.81 -6.72 7.04
N ARG A 299 -35.10 -6.45 6.85
CA ARG A 299 -35.98 -7.20 5.94
C ARG A 299 -35.40 -7.16 4.53
N GLU A 300 -35.28 -8.32 3.90
CA GLU A 300 -34.82 -8.45 2.53
C GLU A 300 -35.79 -7.77 1.54
N TRP A 301 -35.22 -7.21 0.47
CA TRP A 301 -35.99 -6.66 -0.64
C TRP A 301 -35.26 -6.79 -1.96
N SER A 302 -36.01 -6.87 -3.06
CA SER A 302 -35.46 -6.70 -4.39
C SER A 302 -35.36 -5.21 -4.75
N PRO A 303 -34.17 -4.69 -5.11
CA PRO A 303 -34.03 -3.34 -5.64
C PRO A 303 -34.73 -3.15 -7.00
N ASP A 304 -34.95 -4.24 -7.76
CA ASP A 304 -35.56 -4.20 -9.08
C ASP A 304 -36.67 -5.27 -9.20
N PRO A 305 -37.92 -4.87 -9.53
CA PRO A 305 -39.03 -5.82 -9.62
C PRO A 305 -38.88 -6.84 -10.76
N GLU A 306 -38.07 -6.57 -11.79
CA GLU A 306 -37.86 -7.50 -12.90
C GLU A 306 -36.96 -8.69 -12.51
N LEU A 307 -36.11 -8.51 -11.49
CA LEU A 307 -35.16 -9.51 -11.00
C LEU A 307 -35.35 -9.78 -9.50
N PRO A 308 -36.43 -10.44 -9.06
CA PRO A 308 -36.75 -10.64 -7.64
C PRO A 308 -35.74 -11.51 -6.87
N GLU A 309 -34.93 -12.30 -7.58
CA GLU A 309 -33.87 -13.14 -6.99
C GLU A 309 -32.60 -12.33 -6.63
N VAL A 310 -32.47 -11.10 -7.15
CA VAL A 310 -31.42 -10.16 -6.75
C VAL A 310 -31.96 -9.33 -5.59
N HIS A 311 -31.36 -9.46 -4.41
CA HIS A 311 -31.90 -8.84 -3.20
C HIS A 311 -30.82 -8.23 -2.32
N VAL A 312 -31.21 -7.19 -1.57
CA VAL A 312 -30.41 -6.64 -0.49
C VAL A 312 -30.92 -7.17 0.84
N ARG A 313 -30.00 -7.60 1.69
CA ARG A 313 -30.29 -8.04 3.07
C ARG A 313 -29.28 -7.45 4.03
N GLY A 314 -29.60 -7.43 5.32
CA GLY A 314 -28.69 -6.85 6.29
C GLY A 314 -29.00 -7.15 7.75
N VAL A 315 -28.16 -6.59 8.61
CA VAL A 315 -28.33 -6.61 10.06
C VAL A 315 -27.93 -5.26 10.61
N ALA A 316 -28.72 -4.71 11.53
CA ALA A 316 -28.40 -3.52 12.29
C ALA A 316 -28.31 -3.89 13.78
N ARG A 317 -27.30 -3.37 14.47
CA ARG A 317 -27.15 -3.52 15.92
C ARG A 317 -26.74 -2.20 16.54
N ALA A 318 -27.32 -1.89 17.69
CA ALA A 318 -26.88 -0.76 18.49
C ALA A 318 -25.56 -1.11 19.20
N ALA A 319 -24.63 -0.14 19.25
CA ALA A 319 -23.33 -0.24 19.90
C ALA A 319 -23.01 1.11 20.57
N GLY A 320 -23.41 1.25 21.83
CA GLY A 320 -23.27 2.53 22.55
C GLY A 320 -24.16 3.61 21.94
N ASP A 321 -23.54 4.69 21.50
CA ASP A 321 -24.15 5.86 20.84
C ASP A 321 -24.14 5.76 19.30
N THR A 322 -23.80 4.59 18.75
CA THR A 322 -23.77 4.33 17.31
C THR A 322 -24.56 3.09 16.93
N TRP A 323 -24.96 3.00 15.66
CA TRP A 323 -25.42 1.77 15.03
C TRP A 323 -24.31 1.19 14.18
N ILE A 324 -24.15 -0.12 14.24
CA ILE A 324 -23.33 -0.89 13.31
C ILE A 324 -24.29 -1.61 12.37
N VAL A 325 -24.19 -1.29 11.08
CA VAL A 325 -25.06 -1.83 10.05
C VAL A 325 -24.22 -2.58 9.03
N THR A 326 -24.64 -3.79 8.68
CA THR A 326 -24.06 -4.55 7.59
C THR A 326 -25.12 -4.83 6.54
N LEU A 327 -24.81 -4.50 5.28
CA LEU A 327 -25.68 -4.74 4.13
C LEU A 327 -24.94 -5.62 3.12
N TRP A 328 -25.68 -6.50 2.45
CA TRP A 328 -25.18 -7.33 1.35
C TRP A 328 -26.12 -7.23 0.16
N LEU A 329 -25.56 -7.06 -1.03
CA LEU A 329 -26.24 -7.28 -2.30
C LEU A 329 -25.96 -8.74 -2.72
N VAL A 330 -27.02 -9.50 -2.97
CA VAL A 330 -26.95 -10.93 -3.24
C VAL A 330 -27.60 -11.24 -4.58
N ASN A 331 -26.86 -11.94 -5.45
CA ASN A 331 -27.37 -12.58 -6.65
C ASN A 331 -27.73 -14.03 -6.34
N ASP A 332 -29.00 -14.32 -6.05
CA ASP A 332 -29.49 -15.69 -5.79
C ASP A 332 -30.16 -16.31 -7.03
N GLN A 333 -29.96 -15.71 -8.21
CA GLN A 333 -30.46 -16.27 -9.48
C GLN A 333 -29.87 -17.65 -9.75
N THR A 334 -30.62 -18.46 -10.49
CA THR A 334 -30.13 -19.72 -11.07
C THR A 334 -29.59 -19.46 -12.47
N GLU A 335 -28.40 -19.99 -12.78
CA GLU A 335 -27.84 -19.83 -14.13
C GLU A 335 -28.69 -20.57 -15.18
N PRO A 336 -29.14 -19.90 -16.25
CA PRO A 336 -29.94 -20.54 -17.29
C PRO A 336 -29.09 -21.44 -18.20
N GLU A 337 -29.68 -22.49 -18.78
CA GLU A 337 -28.96 -23.41 -19.68
C GLU A 337 -28.44 -22.71 -20.95
N ARG A 338 -29.14 -21.67 -21.42
CA ARG A 338 -28.81 -20.86 -22.59
C ARG A 338 -28.66 -19.40 -22.16
N LEU A 339 -27.78 -18.67 -22.85
CA LEU A 339 -27.49 -17.26 -22.57
C LEU A 339 -27.09 -17.02 -21.10
N ARG A 340 -26.17 -17.84 -20.59
CA ARG A 340 -25.70 -17.84 -19.19
C ARG A 340 -25.39 -16.44 -18.65
N ASP A 341 -24.80 -15.58 -19.47
CA ASP A 341 -24.41 -14.21 -19.12
C ASP A 341 -25.59 -13.31 -18.70
N THR A 342 -26.85 -13.66 -19.01
CA THR A 342 -28.02 -12.85 -18.61
C THR A 342 -28.32 -12.88 -17.12
N ALA A 343 -27.83 -13.89 -16.38
CA ALA A 343 -28.04 -14.02 -14.93
C ALA A 343 -26.90 -13.40 -14.09
N TRP A 344 -25.87 -12.85 -14.74
CA TRP A 344 -24.74 -12.21 -14.08
C TRP A 344 -25.01 -10.73 -13.85
N LEU A 345 -24.56 -10.19 -12.71
CA LEU A 345 -24.64 -8.75 -12.42
C LEU A 345 -23.29 -8.11 -12.72
N PHE A 346 -23.28 -7.05 -13.52
CA PHE A 346 -22.09 -6.32 -13.92
C PHE A 346 -22.04 -4.94 -13.27
N GLN A 347 -20.85 -4.49 -12.91
CA GLN A 347 -20.58 -3.23 -12.22
C GLN A 347 -21.53 -2.94 -11.05
N PRO A 348 -21.76 -3.90 -10.13
CA PRO A 348 -22.75 -3.70 -9.10
C PRO A 348 -22.22 -2.73 -8.03
N GLU A 349 -23.09 -1.82 -7.59
CA GLU A 349 -22.81 -0.78 -6.62
C GLU A 349 -23.89 -0.79 -5.53
N LEU A 350 -23.46 -0.64 -4.28
CA LEU A 350 -24.32 -0.36 -3.14
C LEU A 350 -23.91 1.00 -2.54
N ARG A 351 -24.88 1.91 -2.48
CA ARG A 351 -24.75 3.27 -1.97
C ARG A 351 -25.67 3.45 -0.76
N VAL A 352 -25.15 4.08 0.29
CA VAL A 352 -25.89 4.39 1.51
C VAL A 352 -25.72 5.85 1.87
N GLU A 353 -26.81 6.52 2.21
CA GLU A 353 -26.85 7.89 2.69
C GLU A 353 -28.00 8.13 3.67
N ALA A 354 -28.01 9.28 4.35
CA ALA A 354 -29.18 9.71 5.11
C ALA A 354 -30.28 10.19 4.16
N PRO A 355 -31.57 9.85 4.37
CA PRO A 355 -32.66 10.37 3.53
C PRO A 355 -32.75 11.90 3.49
N ASP A 356 -32.25 12.58 4.54
CA ASP A 356 -32.20 14.04 4.66
C ASP A 356 -30.84 14.66 4.29
N GLY A 357 -29.88 13.85 3.81
CA GLY A 357 -28.56 14.29 3.38
C GLY A 357 -27.59 14.69 4.50
N ARG A 358 -27.90 14.40 5.78
CA ARG A 358 -26.98 14.68 6.89
C ARG A 358 -25.77 13.73 6.90
N PRO A 359 -24.61 14.17 7.43
CA PRO A 359 -23.44 13.33 7.57
C PRO A 359 -23.55 12.39 8.78
N ILE A 360 -24.33 11.33 8.63
CA ILE A 360 -24.67 10.40 9.71
C ILE A 360 -23.60 9.34 9.95
N PHE A 361 -22.66 9.14 9.03
CA PHE A 361 -21.63 8.11 9.16
C PHE A 361 -20.56 8.56 10.13
N ARG A 362 -20.23 7.70 11.10
CA ARG A 362 -19.28 7.98 12.18
C ARG A 362 -18.07 7.06 12.11
N ARG A 363 -16.99 7.47 12.76
CA ARG A 363 -15.79 6.66 12.95
C ARG A 363 -16.16 5.31 13.58
N ARG A 364 -15.62 4.24 13.03
CA ARG A 364 -15.58 2.95 13.73
C ARG A 364 -14.64 3.04 14.93
N SER A 365 -15.15 2.84 16.14
CA SER A 365 -14.29 2.81 17.32
C SER A 365 -13.39 1.57 17.28
N HIS A 366 -12.10 1.77 17.00
CA HIS A 366 -11.06 0.72 17.05
C HIS A 366 -10.54 0.49 18.47
N LEU A 367 -10.91 1.34 19.42
CA LEU A 367 -10.53 1.18 20.82
C LEU A 367 -11.28 -0.02 21.37
N ARG A 368 -10.66 -1.21 21.30
CA ARG A 368 -11.12 -2.38 22.03
C ARG A 368 -11.09 -2.01 23.52
N PRO A 369 -12.22 -2.01 24.23
CA PRO A 369 -12.18 -1.86 25.67
C PRO A 369 -11.53 -3.13 26.26
N GLY A 370 -10.27 -3.04 26.67
CA GLY A 370 -9.63 -3.95 27.63
C GLY A 370 -9.18 -5.33 27.13
N GLY A 371 -8.21 -5.40 26.21
CA GLY A 371 -7.62 -6.71 25.83
C GLY A 371 -6.16 -6.72 25.34
N GLY A 372 -5.46 -5.59 25.30
CA GLY A 372 -4.03 -5.51 24.95
C GLY A 372 -3.16 -5.20 26.17
N ASP A 373 -1.87 -5.52 26.09
CA ASP A 373 -0.91 -5.01 27.07
C ASP A 373 -0.79 -3.47 26.98
N LEU A 374 -0.15 -2.86 27.98
CA LEU A 374 -0.02 -1.41 28.08
C LEU A 374 0.75 -0.80 26.90
N VAL A 375 1.67 -1.57 26.30
CA VAL A 375 2.50 -1.11 25.17
C VAL A 375 1.63 -1.00 23.92
N THR A 376 0.93 -2.07 23.56
CA THR A 376 -0.01 -2.07 22.43
C THR A 376 -1.06 -0.99 22.58
N ALA A 377 -1.59 -0.80 23.79
CA ALA A 377 -2.58 0.25 24.05
C ALA A 377 -2.03 1.67 23.86
N SER A 378 -0.75 1.91 24.19
CA SER A 378 -0.08 3.20 23.95
C SER A 378 0.17 3.44 22.47
N GLU A 379 0.62 2.42 21.74
CA GLU A 379 0.83 2.47 20.29
C GLU A 379 -0.49 2.74 19.54
N ASP A 380 -1.55 2.00 19.88
CA ASP A 380 -2.89 2.19 19.30
C ASP A 380 -3.41 3.62 19.50
N ARG A 381 -3.18 4.20 20.69
CA ARG A 381 -3.55 5.59 20.97
C ARG A 381 -2.71 6.59 20.18
N SER A 382 -1.41 6.34 20.05
CA SER A 382 -0.51 7.17 19.26
C SER A 382 -0.88 7.15 17.77
N LEU A 383 -1.18 5.97 17.23
CA LEU A 383 -1.71 5.81 15.87
C LEU A 383 -3.07 6.49 15.71
N ALA A 384 -3.99 6.30 16.67
CA ALA A 384 -5.28 6.96 16.66
C ALA A 384 -5.16 8.49 16.67
N MET A 385 -4.17 9.06 17.37
CA MET A 385 -3.85 10.48 17.34
C MET A 385 -3.32 10.92 15.96
N LEU A 386 -2.35 10.19 15.40
CA LEU A 386 -1.74 10.50 14.11
C LEU A 386 -2.78 10.50 12.98
N TYR A 387 -3.66 9.49 12.97
CA TYR A 387 -4.69 9.29 11.95
C TYR A 387 -6.08 9.82 12.34
N ARG A 388 -6.18 10.70 13.34
CA ARG A 388 -7.48 11.21 13.85
C ARG A 388 -8.35 11.95 12.81
N ARG A 389 -7.77 12.36 11.68
CA ARG A 389 -8.46 13.00 10.54
C ARG A 389 -8.64 12.07 9.33
N HIS A 390 -8.17 10.83 9.43
CA HIS A 390 -8.29 9.79 8.41
C HIS A 390 -9.08 8.63 9.01
N LEU A 391 -10.41 8.77 9.01
CA LEU A 391 -11.30 7.88 9.74
C LEU A 391 -11.85 6.76 8.87
N GLU A 392 -11.92 5.55 9.43
CA GLU A 392 -12.61 4.42 8.84
C GLU A 392 -14.12 4.52 9.15
N PHE A 393 -14.93 4.82 8.12
CA PHE A 393 -16.39 4.86 8.22
C PHE A 393 -17.06 3.52 7.88
N ALA A 394 -16.39 2.72 7.05
CA ALA A 394 -16.89 1.43 6.59
C ALA A 394 -15.76 0.45 6.26
N VAL A 395 -16.13 -0.82 6.26
CA VAL A 395 -15.34 -1.94 5.72
C VAL A 395 -16.19 -2.66 4.69
N GLY A 396 -15.63 -2.87 3.51
CA GLY A 396 -16.27 -3.70 2.49
C GLY A 396 -15.99 -5.19 2.69
N HIS A 397 -16.94 -6.03 2.27
CA HIS A 397 -16.86 -7.50 2.29
C HIS A 397 -16.86 -7.98 0.85
N GLY A 398 -15.69 -8.39 0.35
CA GLY A 398 -15.50 -8.77 -1.06
C GLY A 398 -15.52 -7.58 -2.03
N VAL A 399 -15.46 -6.35 -1.53
CA VAL A 399 -15.45 -5.11 -2.32
C VAL A 399 -14.76 -3.99 -1.52
N GLY A 400 -14.24 -2.97 -2.20
CA GLY A 400 -13.78 -1.73 -1.55
C GLY A 400 -14.95 -0.82 -1.16
N VAL A 401 -14.66 0.24 -0.38
CA VAL A 401 -15.63 1.27 -0.01
C VAL A 401 -15.00 2.65 -0.13
N HIS A 402 -15.81 3.64 -0.49
CA HIS A 402 -15.45 5.05 -0.53
C HIS A 402 -16.47 5.86 0.27
N ALA A 403 -15.97 6.81 1.07
CA ALA A 403 -16.79 7.69 1.89
C ALA A 403 -16.67 9.13 1.38
N ASP A 404 -17.79 9.72 0.96
CA ASP A 404 -17.85 11.13 0.60
C ASP A 404 -17.95 11.95 1.90
N LEU A 405 -16.87 12.61 2.29
CA LEU A 405 -16.79 13.36 3.55
C LEU A 405 -17.66 14.62 3.52
N ALA A 406 -18.11 15.06 4.70
CA ALA A 406 -18.74 16.37 4.85
C ALA A 406 -17.73 17.50 4.57
N PRO A 407 -18.11 18.57 3.84
CA PRO A 407 -17.21 19.68 3.58
C PRO A 407 -16.66 20.30 4.87
N GLY A 408 -15.33 20.31 5.03
CA GLY A 408 -14.67 20.87 6.21
C GLY A 408 -14.73 20.00 7.47
N ASP A 409 -15.32 18.81 7.42
CA ASP A 409 -15.42 17.89 8.55
C ASP A 409 -14.96 16.47 8.15
N SER A 410 -13.83 16.05 8.72
CA SER A 410 -13.26 14.72 8.52
C SER A 410 -13.86 13.65 9.44
N THR A 411 -14.76 14.05 10.35
CA THR A 411 -15.37 13.18 11.36
C THR A 411 -16.73 12.61 10.97
N GLY A 412 -17.32 13.14 9.90
CA GLY A 412 -18.59 12.71 9.33
C GLY A 412 -18.51 12.51 7.82
N ALA A 413 -19.17 11.47 7.32
CA ALA A 413 -19.38 11.27 5.89
C ALA A 413 -20.86 11.43 5.54
N LEU A 414 -21.13 11.96 4.33
CA LEU A 414 -22.46 12.15 3.75
C LEU A 414 -22.98 10.87 3.09
N ARG A 415 -22.06 10.09 2.51
CA ARG A 415 -22.38 8.92 1.70
C ARG A 415 -21.28 7.90 1.79
N ILE A 416 -21.65 6.62 1.77
CA ILE A 416 -20.73 5.50 1.60
C ILE A 416 -21.15 4.73 0.36
N THR A 417 -20.18 4.41 -0.49
CA THR A 417 -20.42 3.71 -1.75
C THR A 417 -19.39 2.60 -1.92
N THR A 418 -19.82 1.42 -2.38
CA THR A 418 -18.88 0.34 -2.71
C THR A 418 -18.07 0.67 -3.95
N ARG A 419 -16.83 0.18 -4.02
CA ARG A 419 -15.91 0.37 -5.14
C ARG A 419 -15.27 -0.97 -5.49
N VAL A 420 -15.54 -1.46 -6.70
CA VAL A 420 -14.92 -2.70 -7.20
C VAL A 420 -13.40 -2.52 -7.32
N VAL A 421 -12.98 -1.41 -7.92
CA VAL A 421 -11.57 -1.01 -8.01
C VAL A 421 -11.41 0.24 -7.14
N PRO A 422 -10.98 0.11 -5.87
CA PRO A 422 -10.74 1.26 -5.01
C PRO A 422 -9.51 2.04 -5.51
N ALA A 423 -9.59 3.36 -5.47
CA ALA A 423 -8.50 4.27 -5.77
C ALA A 423 -8.27 5.22 -4.59
N TYR A 424 -7.01 5.59 -4.37
CA TYR A 424 -6.64 6.57 -3.36
C TYR A 424 -5.47 7.40 -3.87
N GLU A 425 -5.59 8.72 -3.76
CA GLU A 425 -4.49 9.62 -4.11
C GLU A 425 -3.53 9.76 -2.91
N VAL A 426 -2.29 9.34 -3.11
CA VAL A 426 -1.21 9.51 -2.14
C VAL A 426 -0.46 10.80 -2.45
N PRO A 427 -0.52 11.84 -1.60
CA PRO A 427 0.22 13.06 -1.84
C PRO A 427 1.73 12.80 -1.87
N PRO A 428 2.49 13.46 -2.76
CA PRO A 428 3.94 13.35 -2.76
C PRO A 428 4.51 13.95 -1.47
N THR A 429 5.49 13.29 -0.87
CA THR A 429 6.23 13.87 0.26
C THR A 429 7.34 14.78 -0.25
N THR A 430 7.15 16.09 -0.10
CA THR A 430 8.14 17.12 -0.41
C THR A 430 8.90 17.52 0.86
N ALA A 431 10.20 17.79 0.72
CA ALA A 431 10.97 18.34 1.84
C ALA A 431 10.61 19.83 2.01
N GLY A 432 10.40 20.26 3.25
CA GLY A 432 10.17 21.66 3.56
C GLY A 432 11.33 22.54 3.10
N ASN A 433 11.01 23.73 2.62
CA ASN A 433 11.99 24.71 2.12
C ASN A 433 11.82 26.08 2.82
N GLU A 434 12.62 27.08 2.42
CA GLU A 434 12.62 28.41 3.03
C GLU A 434 11.30 29.19 2.87
N GLN A 435 10.42 28.78 1.94
CA GLN A 435 9.07 29.33 1.79
C GLN A 435 8.14 28.77 2.86
N ASP A 436 8.24 27.46 3.14
CA ASP A 436 7.46 26.79 4.18
C ASP A 436 7.95 27.19 5.58
N PHE A 437 9.27 27.30 5.74
CA PHE A 437 9.93 27.59 7.01
C PHE A 437 10.94 28.74 6.83
N PRO A 438 10.54 30.01 7.05
CA PRO A 438 11.40 31.17 6.84
C PRO A 438 12.71 31.16 7.65
N LEU A 439 12.76 30.43 8.78
CA LEU A 439 13.97 30.27 9.59
C LEU A 439 15.06 29.44 8.91
N LEU A 440 14.72 28.69 7.85
CA LEU A 440 15.71 27.96 7.05
C LEU A 440 16.56 28.88 6.15
N ARG A 441 16.22 30.18 6.04
CA ARG A 441 16.98 31.11 5.19
C ARG A 441 18.46 31.17 5.56
N GLY A 442 19.30 30.87 4.58
CA GLY A 442 20.76 30.86 4.75
C GLY A 442 21.31 29.55 5.29
N LEU A 443 20.48 28.50 5.43
CA LEU A 443 20.94 27.13 5.64
C LEU A 443 21.66 26.63 4.39
N SER A 444 22.89 26.12 4.55
CA SER A 444 23.60 25.48 3.44
C SER A 444 23.25 23.99 3.36
N LEU A 445 22.62 23.59 2.26
CA LEU A 445 22.40 22.18 1.93
C LEU A 445 23.36 21.67 0.83
N ASP A 446 24.13 22.55 0.19
CA ASP A 446 25.05 22.19 -0.91
C ASP A 446 26.23 21.37 -0.37
N MET A 447 26.31 20.12 -0.79
CA MET A 447 27.40 19.20 -0.39
C MET A 447 28.78 19.74 -0.75
N ALA A 448 28.95 20.43 -1.88
CA ALA A 448 30.22 21.02 -2.26
C ALA A 448 30.62 22.17 -1.31
N ALA A 449 29.66 22.98 -0.89
CA ALA A 449 29.90 24.05 0.08
C ALA A 449 30.24 23.48 1.46
N LEU A 450 29.49 22.47 1.92
CA LEU A 450 29.71 21.80 3.20
C LEU A 450 31.06 21.07 3.26
N ALA A 451 31.57 20.58 2.12
CA ALA A 451 32.89 19.96 2.03
C ALA A 451 34.07 20.93 2.28
N GLU A 452 33.84 22.24 2.15
CA GLU A 452 34.87 23.29 2.29
C GLU A 452 34.70 24.14 3.56
N VAL A 453 33.72 23.83 4.42
CA VAL A 453 33.50 24.57 5.68
C VAL A 453 34.72 24.42 6.60
N PRO A 454 35.33 25.54 7.07
CA PRO A 454 36.47 25.48 7.99
C PRO A 454 36.05 24.99 9.37
N ASP A 455 37.02 24.55 10.17
CA ASP A 455 36.78 24.13 11.55
C ASP A 455 36.13 25.26 12.37
N GLY A 456 35.11 24.93 13.17
CA GLY A 456 34.30 25.89 13.91
C GLY A 456 33.29 26.68 13.06
N GLY A 457 33.18 26.38 11.77
CA GLY A 457 32.27 27.05 10.83
C GLY A 457 30.92 26.34 10.63
N PHE A 458 30.71 25.14 11.17
CA PHE A 458 29.50 24.36 10.89
C PHE A 458 28.28 24.94 11.59
N GLY A 459 28.43 25.51 12.79
CA GLY A 459 27.37 26.23 13.48
C GLY A 459 26.72 27.32 12.62
N ALA A 460 27.53 28.09 11.89
CA ALA A 460 27.03 29.12 10.98
C ALA A 460 26.35 28.53 9.73
N ALA A 461 26.85 27.40 9.22
CA ALA A 461 26.33 26.77 8.01
C ALA A 461 25.02 25.99 8.24
N LEU A 462 24.87 25.36 9.42
CA LEU A 462 23.83 24.37 9.71
C LEU A 462 22.91 24.76 10.89
N GLY A 463 23.28 25.72 11.73
CA GLY A 463 22.52 26.07 12.95
C GLY A 463 21.06 26.46 12.69
N ARG A 464 20.77 27.03 11.51
CA ARG A 464 19.39 27.34 11.07
C ARG A 464 18.46 26.14 11.05
N LEU A 465 18.99 24.92 10.80
CA LEU A 465 18.21 23.69 10.87
C LEU A 465 17.66 23.46 12.29
N ILE A 466 18.50 23.63 13.30
CA ILE A 466 18.16 23.42 14.72
C ILE A 466 17.19 24.50 15.18
N GLU A 467 17.44 25.76 14.83
CA GLU A 467 16.53 26.88 15.14
C GLU A 467 15.14 26.66 14.53
N ALA A 468 15.07 26.31 13.25
CA ALA A 468 13.81 26.06 12.56
C ALA A 468 13.06 24.87 13.15
N TYR A 469 13.74 23.76 13.43
CA TYR A 469 13.09 22.58 14.01
C TYR A 469 12.61 22.84 15.44
N GLY A 470 13.40 23.54 16.27
CA GLY A 470 13.00 23.96 17.61
C GLY A 470 11.76 24.85 17.60
N ALA A 471 11.72 25.87 16.73
CA ALA A 471 10.56 26.74 16.59
C ALA A 471 9.30 25.97 16.14
N TRP A 472 9.45 25.00 15.23
CA TRP A 472 8.33 24.14 14.82
C TRP A 472 7.82 23.26 15.98
N ILE A 473 8.72 22.70 16.80
CA ILE A 473 8.33 21.94 18.00
C ILE A 473 7.52 22.81 18.96
N ASP A 474 7.94 24.05 19.18
CA ASP A 474 7.24 24.99 20.06
C ASP A 474 5.87 25.40 19.50
N GLU A 475 5.75 25.56 18.17
CA GLU A 475 4.47 25.75 17.50
C GLU A 475 3.53 24.55 17.72
N GLN A 476 4.03 23.32 17.56
CA GLN A 476 3.22 22.12 17.81
C GLN A 476 2.86 21.98 19.29
N ALA A 477 3.75 22.35 20.21
CA ALA A 477 3.46 22.38 21.64
C ALA A 477 2.36 23.39 21.99
N GLY A 478 2.28 24.52 21.27
CA GLY A 478 1.20 25.50 21.40
C GLY A 478 -0.19 24.96 21.01
N ARG A 479 -0.26 23.81 20.33
CA ARG A 479 -1.52 23.13 19.98
C ARG A 479 -2.02 22.20 21.07
N LEU A 480 -1.22 21.93 22.12
CA LEU A 480 -1.68 21.13 23.25
C LEU A 480 -2.93 21.79 23.86
N GLY A 481 -3.99 21.01 24.01
CA GLY A 481 -5.30 21.50 24.49
C GLY A 481 -6.25 21.96 23.38
N SER A 482 -5.89 21.84 22.10
CA SER A 482 -6.84 21.97 21.02
C SER A 482 -7.95 20.91 21.14
N PRO A 483 -9.21 21.21 20.77
CA PRO A 483 -10.29 20.24 20.88
C PRO A 483 -10.04 18.92 20.15
N ASP A 484 -9.29 18.95 19.03
CA ASP A 484 -8.95 17.75 18.26
C ASP A 484 -7.87 16.85 18.90
N LEU A 485 -7.24 17.31 19.98
CA LEU A 485 -6.23 16.57 20.75
C LEU A 485 -6.65 16.29 22.19
N ALA A 486 -7.88 16.66 22.58
CA ALA A 486 -8.36 16.52 23.96
C ALA A 486 -8.24 15.08 24.47
N ASP A 487 -8.55 14.09 23.64
CA ASP A 487 -8.47 12.66 23.97
C ASP A 487 -7.04 12.07 23.87
N PHE A 488 -6.07 12.87 23.41
CA PHE A 488 -4.72 12.43 23.08
C PHE A 488 -3.62 13.25 23.78
N ALA A 489 -3.97 13.98 24.85
CA ALA A 489 -3.05 14.91 25.50
C ALA A 489 -1.72 14.25 25.93
N ASP A 490 -1.79 13.05 26.52
CA ASP A 490 -0.60 12.30 26.96
C ASP A 490 0.26 11.87 25.77
N CYS A 491 -0.35 11.27 24.74
CA CYS A 491 0.35 10.85 23.52
C CYS A 491 0.99 12.04 22.79
N ALA A 492 0.32 13.19 22.76
CA ALA A 492 0.86 14.41 22.16
C ALA A 492 2.07 14.93 22.94
N ALA A 493 2.01 14.91 24.28
CA ALA A 493 3.12 15.29 25.14
C ALA A 493 4.33 14.35 24.98
N GLU A 494 4.10 13.05 24.90
CA GLU A 494 5.15 12.04 24.65
C GLU A 494 5.80 12.21 23.28
N ALA A 495 5.00 12.44 22.22
CA ALA A 495 5.51 12.72 20.89
C ALA A 495 6.39 13.97 20.85
N LEU A 496 5.97 15.06 21.51
CA LEU A 496 6.77 16.29 21.63
C LEU A 496 8.06 16.07 22.43
N ALA A 497 8.02 15.27 23.49
CA ALA A 497 9.23 14.88 24.22
C ALA A 497 10.20 14.09 23.31
N GLY A 498 9.67 13.21 22.45
CA GLY A 498 10.43 12.55 21.38
C GLY A 498 11.11 13.54 20.45
N CYS A 499 10.35 14.50 19.89
CA CYS A 499 10.92 15.53 19.01
C CYS A 499 12.01 16.37 19.67
N ARG A 500 11.86 16.70 20.96
CA ARG A 500 12.89 17.44 21.73
C ARG A 500 14.16 16.62 21.90
N ARG A 501 14.06 15.32 22.23
CA ARG A 501 15.22 14.42 22.29
C ARG A 501 15.92 14.33 20.93
N THR A 502 15.16 14.23 19.83
CA THR A 502 15.70 14.24 18.47
C THR A 502 16.42 15.55 18.14
N LEU A 503 15.84 16.70 18.51
CA LEU A 503 16.46 18.02 18.33
C LEU A 503 17.80 18.12 19.08
N ASP A 504 17.84 17.64 20.32
CA ASP A 504 19.05 17.66 21.14
C ASP A 504 20.14 16.77 20.53
N ARG A 505 19.81 15.56 20.05
CA ARG A 505 20.76 14.69 19.35
C ARG A 505 21.32 15.32 18.06
N ILE A 506 20.48 16.00 17.27
CA ILE A 506 20.92 16.74 16.08
C ILE A 506 21.87 17.89 16.48
N ARG A 507 21.57 18.59 17.58
CA ARG A 507 22.42 19.65 18.11
C ARG A 507 23.77 19.11 18.57
N ASP A 508 23.79 17.99 19.28
CA ASP A 508 25.02 17.32 19.70
C ASP A 508 25.89 16.90 18.51
N GLY A 509 25.26 16.47 17.41
CA GLY A 509 25.95 16.20 16.14
C GLY A 509 26.59 17.43 15.53
N LEU A 510 25.92 18.59 15.56
CA LEU A 510 26.50 19.84 15.09
C LEU A 510 27.65 20.32 16.00
N ASP A 511 27.44 20.27 17.31
CA ASP A 511 28.46 20.66 18.30
C ASP A 511 29.70 19.76 18.21
N LEU A 512 29.52 18.47 17.87
CA LEU A 512 30.62 17.56 17.57
C LEU A 512 31.47 18.04 16.39
N LEU A 513 30.83 18.50 15.31
CA LEU A 513 31.54 18.98 14.11
C LEU A 513 32.38 20.23 14.39
N ASP A 514 31.93 21.12 15.28
CA ASP A 514 32.69 22.32 15.62
C ASP A 514 33.78 22.05 16.67
N ARG A 515 33.61 21.07 17.56
CA ARG A 515 34.56 20.76 18.64
C ARG A 515 35.66 19.76 18.25
N ASP A 516 35.38 18.81 17.35
CA ASP A 516 36.29 17.71 17.00
C ASP A 516 36.78 17.83 15.53
N PRO A 517 38.06 18.18 15.32
CA PRO A 517 38.63 18.29 13.97
C PRO A 517 38.62 16.99 13.15
N LEU A 518 38.60 15.82 13.79
CA LEU A 518 38.51 14.54 13.08
C LEU A 518 37.11 14.29 12.56
N ALA A 519 36.09 14.52 13.40
CA ALA A 519 34.68 14.46 12.98
C ALA A 519 34.39 15.47 11.86
N ALA A 520 34.88 16.71 11.99
CA ALA A 520 34.80 17.74 10.95
C ALA A 520 35.41 17.29 9.63
N ARG A 521 36.59 16.64 9.68
CA ARG A 521 37.28 16.13 8.49
C ARG A 521 36.52 14.98 7.83
N ALA A 522 36.02 14.04 8.61
CA ALA A 522 35.21 12.93 8.13
C ALA A 522 33.91 13.43 7.46
N PHE A 523 33.24 14.41 8.07
CA PHE A 523 32.03 15.01 7.50
C PHE A 523 32.31 15.75 6.19
N ARG A 524 33.40 16.52 6.10
CA ARG A 524 33.82 17.13 4.81
C ARG A 524 34.09 16.09 3.74
N PHE A 525 34.75 14.99 4.10
CA PHE A 525 35.02 13.89 3.18
C PHE A 525 33.71 13.24 2.68
N ALA A 526 32.78 12.94 3.58
CA ALA A 526 31.47 12.38 3.24
C ALA A 526 30.71 13.29 2.25
N ASN A 527 30.65 14.60 2.54
CA ASN A 527 30.04 15.58 1.64
C ASN A 527 30.71 15.62 0.26
N ARG A 528 32.05 15.59 0.21
CA ARG A 528 32.79 15.58 -1.05
C ARG A 528 32.52 14.29 -1.86
N ALA A 529 32.51 13.14 -1.21
CA ALA A 529 32.23 11.86 -1.85
C ALA A 529 30.82 11.82 -2.43
N MET A 530 29.83 12.22 -1.63
CA MET A 530 28.41 12.20 -2.03
C MET A 530 28.09 13.23 -3.12
N TRP A 531 28.70 14.41 -3.07
CA TRP A 531 28.66 15.39 -4.16
C TRP A 531 29.17 14.79 -5.48
N GLN A 532 30.39 14.26 -5.46
CA GLN A 532 31.02 13.73 -6.68
C GLN A 532 30.25 12.54 -7.24
N GLN A 533 29.78 11.63 -6.37
CA GLN A 533 28.96 10.49 -6.76
C GLN A 533 27.69 10.96 -7.48
N ARG A 534 26.97 11.92 -6.92
CA ARG A 534 25.70 12.39 -7.47
C ARG A 534 25.86 13.08 -8.82
N VAL A 535 26.84 13.96 -8.97
CA VAL A 535 27.15 14.62 -10.25
C VAL A 535 27.54 13.59 -11.30
N ASN A 536 28.40 12.62 -10.96
CA ASN A 536 28.82 11.58 -11.91
C ASN A 536 27.66 10.67 -12.35
N THR A 537 26.71 10.36 -11.46
CA THR A 537 25.51 9.59 -11.81
C THR A 537 24.64 10.34 -12.82
N LEU A 538 24.44 11.65 -12.63
CA LEU A 538 23.66 12.48 -13.56
C LEU A 538 24.36 12.62 -14.93
N VAL A 539 25.68 12.84 -14.92
CA VAL A 539 26.53 12.85 -16.12
C VAL A 539 26.38 11.53 -16.89
N ALA A 540 26.45 10.38 -16.21
CA ALA A 540 26.32 9.06 -16.83
C ALA A 540 24.91 8.82 -17.39
N ALA A 541 23.86 9.29 -16.71
CA ALA A 541 22.49 9.18 -17.18
C ALA A 541 22.26 10.00 -18.46
N GLN A 542 22.74 11.25 -18.51
CA GLN A 542 22.65 12.10 -19.69
C GLN A 542 23.46 11.55 -20.87
N ALA A 543 24.63 10.97 -20.60
CA ALA A 543 25.44 10.28 -21.62
C ALA A 543 24.67 9.11 -22.25
N ARG A 544 24.00 8.28 -21.43
CA ARG A 544 23.19 7.14 -21.91
C ARG A 544 21.98 7.58 -22.73
N ALA A 545 21.41 8.75 -22.44
CA ALA A 545 20.31 9.34 -23.20
C ALA A 545 20.75 9.92 -24.57
N GLY A 546 22.04 9.82 -24.93
CA GLY A 546 22.56 10.27 -26.23
C GLY A 546 22.75 11.78 -26.36
N GLY A 547 22.69 12.53 -25.25
CA GLY A 547 22.89 13.98 -25.23
C GLY A 547 24.37 14.38 -25.14
N LEU A 548 24.70 15.60 -25.59
CA LEU A 548 25.95 16.27 -25.21
C LEU A 548 25.96 16.45 -23.69
N VAL A 549 27.03 16.01 -23.04
CA VAL A 549 27.17 16.05 -21.59
C VAL A 549 28.03 17.24 -21.20
N ASP A 550 27.41 18.24 -20.59
CA ASP A 550 28.10 19.35 -19.95
C ASP A 550 28.11 19.13 -18.44
N ARG A 551 29.28 18.81 -17.89
CA ARG A 551 29.44 18.57 -16.46
C ARG A 551 29.20 19.84 -15.65
N GLU A 552 29.62 21.01 -16.13
CA GLU A 552 29.49 22.27 -15.38
C GLU A 552 28.02 22.67 -15.23
N ALA A 553 27.22 22.43 -16.26
CA ALA A 553 25.77 22.61 -16.20
C ALA A 553 25.07 21.64 -15.22
N ILE A 554 25.66 20.47 -14.96
CA ILE A 554 25.15 19.48 -14.01
C ILE A 554 25.65 19.76 -12.60
N ASP A 555 26.88 20.25 -12.45
CA ASP A 555 27.57 20.49 -11.19
C ASP A 555 27.14 21.81 -10.52
N VAL A 556 25.84 21.91 -10.26
CA VAL A 556 25.15 23.06 -9.68
C VAL A 556 24.46 22.68 -8.37
N PRO A 557 24.25 23.61 -7.42
CA PRO A 557 23.67 23.32 -6.11
C PRO A 557 22.38 22.50 -6.16
N ALA A 558 21.46 22.81 -7.09
CA ALA A 558 20.20 22.07 -7.25
C ALA A 558 20.37 20.56 -7.44
N ASN A 559 21.48 20.12 -8.02
CA ASN A 559 21.78 18.71 -8.28
C ASN A 559 22.63 18.04 -7.20
N ARG A 560 23.23 18.81 -6.28
CA ARG A 560 24.18 18.31 -5.27
C ARG A 560 23.85 18.78 -3.85
N SER A 561 22.63 19.24 -3.60
CA SER A 561 22.16 19.53 -2.25
C SER A 561 21.57 18.30 -1.56
N TRP A 562 21.81 18.19 -0.27
CA TRP A 562 21.05 17.30 0.62
C TRP A 562 19.58 17.72 0.67
N ARG A 563 18.69 16.76 0.86
CA ARG A 563 17.34 17.03 1.39
C ARG A 563 17.45 17.26 2.89
N LEU A 564 16.58 18.12 3.43
CA LEU A 564 16.61 18.53 4.83
C LEU A 564 16.66 17.34 5.80
N PHE A 565 15.80 16.34 5.59
CA PHE A 565 15.76 15.14 6.44
C PHE A 565 17.03 14.29 6.35
N GLN A 566 17.70 14.24 5.19
CA GLN A 566 18.92 13.44 5.01
C GLN A 566 20.02 14.03 5.89
N LEU A 567 20.17 15.36 5.86
CA LEU A 567 21.16 16.07 6.64
C LEU A 567 20.85 16.01 8.15
N ALA A 568 19.59 16.18 8.53
CA ALA A 568 19.16 16.02 9.92
C ALA A 568 19.44 14.60 10.45
N PHE A 569 19.15 13.57 9.62
CA PHE A 569 19.43 12.18 9.94
C PHE A 569 20.93 11.93 10.09
N ILE A 570 21.76 12.47 9.18
CA ILE A 570 23.22 12.36 9.29
C ILE A 570 23.73 12.96 10.60
N LEU A 571 23.35 14.22 10.90
CA LEU A 571 23.77 14.93 12.12
C LEU A 571 23.37 14.17 13.39
N LEU A 572 22.14 13.65 13.43
CA LEU A 572 21.63 12.88 14.56
C LEU A 572 22.52 11.69 14.94
N TYR A 573 23.16 11.04 13.97
CA TYR A 573 23.96 9.83 14.21
C TYR A 573 25.45 10.09 14.48
N LEU A 574 25.99 11.27 14.10
CA LEU A 574 27.43 11.52 14.19
C LEU A 574 28.02 11.27 15.59
N PRO A 575 27.39 11.68 16.71
CA PRO A 575 27.92 11.42 18.06
C PRO A 575 28.11 9.93 18.34
N SER A 576 27.09 9.12 18.04
CA SER A 576 27.12 7.66 18.24
C SER A 576 28.06 6.92 17.27
N LEU A 577 28.41 7.51 16.14
CA LEU A 577 29.39 6.92 15.21
C LEU A 577 30.83 7.31 15.57
N ALA A 578 31.02 8.51 16.14
CA ALA A 578 32.33 9.01 16.53
C ALA A 578 32.82 8.46 17.89
N ASP A 579 31.90 8.12 18.81
CA ASP A 579 32.23 7.60 20.13
C ASP A 579 31.63 6.20 20.37
N LEU A 580 32.50 5.20 20.50
CA LEU A 580 32.10 3.81 20.76
C LEU A 580 31.44 3.61 22.13
N HIS A 581 31.64 4.53 23.07
CA HIS A 581 31.05 4.53 24.41
C HIS A 581 29.85 5.47 24.55
N HIS A 582 29.35 6.03 23.43
CA HIS A 582 28.20 6.92 23.45
C HIS A 582 26.96 6.22 24.06
N PRO A 583 26.17 6.87 24.93
CA PRO A 583 25.01 6.25 25.58
C PRO A 583 23.97 5.66 24.62
N ASP A 584 23.79 6.27 23.44
CA ASP A 584 22.91 5.75 22.40
C ASP A 584 23.38 4.40 21.82
N ARG A 585 24.66 4.03 21.99
CA ARG A 585 25.19 2.69 21.68
C ARG A 585 24.99 1.79 22.89
N SER A 586 23.74 1.46 23.19
CA SER A 586 23.36 0.62 24.32
C SER A 586 23.09 -0.83 23.92
N GLU A 587 23.17 -1.73 24.90
CA GLU A 587 22.79 -3.13 24.78
C GLU A 587 21.58 -3.41 25.69
N GLY A 588 20.70 -4.33 25.28
CA GLY A 588 19.58 -4.79 26.10
C GLY A 588 18.21 -4.23 25.67
N PRO A 589 17.18 -4.35 26.54
CA PRO A 589 15.78 -4.04 26.19
C PRO A 589 15.53 -2.56 25.86
N ASP A 590 16.38 -1.66 26.36
CA ASP A 590 16.29 -0.22 26.15
C ASP A 590 17.10 0.25 24.92
N ALA A 591 17.74 -0.68 24.19
CA ALA A 591 18.49 -0.37 22.98
C ALA A 591 17.54 0.11 21.87
N GLY A 592 17.72 1.36 21.45
CA GLY A 592 16.94 1.98 20.38
C GLY A 592 17.58 1.81 19.01
N SER A 593 16.75 1.81 17.97
CA SER A 593 17.17 1.95 16.57
C SER A 593 16.32 3.02 15.91
N ASP A 594 16.95 4.06 15.34
CA ASP A 594 16.20 5.05 14.56
C ASP A 594 16.00 4.55 13.13
N LEU A 595 14.74 4.47 12.71
CA LEU A 595 14.39 4.07 11.35
C LEU A 595 14.00 5.31 10.54
N LEU A 596 14.65 5.49 9.39
CA LEU A 596 14.26 6.54 8.45
C LEU A 596 13.03 6.12 7.63
N PHE A 597 11.83 6.38 8.18
CA PHE A 597 10.56 6.07 7.53
C PHE A 597 10.13 7.19 6.57
N PHE A 598 10.53 7.07 5.30
CA PHE A 598 10.20 8.01 4.21
C PHE A 598 9.80 7.21 2.96
N PRO A 599 8.95 7.70 2.03
CA PRO A 599 8.56 6.94 0.85
C PRO A 599 9.75 6.48 -0.03
N THR A 600 9.56 5.38 -0.77
CA THR A 600 10.54 4.89 -1.77
C THR A 600 10.76 5.94 -2.86
N GLY A 601 12.00 6.05 -3.37
CA GLY A 601 12.40 7.14 -4.27
C GLY A 601 12.59 8.51 -3.60
N GLY A 602 12.32 8.64 -2.29
CA GLY A 602 12.43 9.90 -1.56
C GLY A 602 13.83 10.30 -1.10
N GLY A 603 14.86 9.48 -1.36
CA GLY A 603 16.26 9.78 -1.04
C GLY A 603 16.79 9.17 0.27
N LYS A 604 16.24 8.05 0.74
CA LYS A 604 16.70 7.40 1.98
C LYS A 604 18.13 6.86 1.85
N THR A 605 18.42 6.24 0.72
CA THR A 605 19.70 5.58 0.44
C THR A 605 20.87 6.55 0.58
N GLU A 606 20.71 7.78 0.12
CA GLU A 606 21.74 8.81 0.17
C GLU A 606 22.07 9.23 1.61
N ALA A 607 21.10 9.21 2.53
CA ALA A 607 21.37 9.49 3.95
C ALA A 607 22.27 8.40 4.55
N TYR A 608 21.97 7.12 4.28
CA TYR A 608 22.79 6.00 4.73
C TYR A 608 24.18 6.00 4.08
N LEU A 609 24.28 6.25 2.77
CA LEU A 609 25.56 6.38 2.08
C LEU A 609 26.39 7.56 2.63
N GLY A 610 25.75 8.66 3.00
CA GLY A 610 26.40 9.79 3.67
C GLY A 610 27.02 9.39 5.01
N LEU A 611 26.31 8.61 5.82
CA LEU A 611 26.84 8.04 7.07
C LEU A 611 27.95 7.03 6.81
N THR A 612 27.82 6.15 5.82
CA THR A 612 28.88 5.20 5.43
C THR A 612 30.13 5.90 4.94
N ALA A 613 30.01 7.03 4.24
CA ALA A 613 31.16 7.81 3.81
C ALA A 613 31.83 8.59 4.96
N TYR A 614 31.12 8.82 6.06
CA TYR A 614 31.65 9.46 7.26
C TYR A 614 32.51 8.50 8.09
N THR A 615 32.06 7.25 8.25
CA THR A 615 32.77 6.18 8.96
C THR A 615 33.97 5.67 8.16
#